data_AF-K0VNP6-F1
#
_entry.id   AF-K0VNP6-F1
#
_cell.length_a   1.000
_cell.length_b   1.000
_cell.length_c   1.000
_cell.angle_alpha   90.00
_cell.angle_beta   90.00
_cell.angle_gamma   90.00
#
_symmetry.space_group_name_H-M   'P 1'
#
loop_
_entity.id
_entity.type
_entity.pdbx_description
1 polymer ?
#
loop_
_entity_poly.entity_id
_entity_poly.type
_entity_poly.pdbx_seq_one_letter_code
_entity_poly.pdbx_strand_id
1 'polypeptide(L)'
;MLLTRQWRASATAAVTFVATAALTWPLLPKDSAWFWTHLGDTSHISSIDHLANQSINGFLARYFEPHPRPEWLWIVAALVVLAACLAIAAWAHRRGELALAVVLVGLTGCAVSPFSWAAHWVWFAPALFWLVAKACTTQGVWARGWIYRAAGLYAMVFMWTLHRPGRNHTTMYFSGVYWNYLDLRRFWTGQLASGWYPLVFGCFVLAAVSWLRLSAPTQDTPDELTMTSDDIDDYPPEFLDEELART
;
A
#
# COMPACT_ATOMS: atom_id res chain seq x y z
N MET A 1 12.48 -7.50 1.57
CA MET A 1 13.27 -8.69 1.95
C MET A 1 14.75 -8.56 1.61
N LEU A 2 15.14 -8.39 0.34
CA LEU A 2 16.55 -8.21 -0.04
C LEU A 2 17.20 -6.98 0.60
N LEU A 3 16.54 -5.81 0.51
CA LEU A 3 17.02 -4.56 1.11
C LEU A 3 17.07 -4.60 2.64
N THR A 4 16.27 -5.46 3.26
CA THR A 4 16.24 -5.67 4.71
C THR A 4 17.14 -6.83 5.14
N ARG A 5 17.96 -7.38 4.23
CA ARG A 5 18.89 -8.51 4.42
C ARG A 5 18.22 -9.78 4.96
N GLN A 6 16.91 -9.92 4.73
CA GLN A 6 16.15 -11.12 5.10
C GLN A 6 16.35 -12.19 4.02
N TRP A 7 17.55 -12.76 3.95
CA TRP A 7 17.95 -13.68 2.89
C TRP A 7 17.12 -14.95 2.85
N ARG A 8 16.83 -15.54 4.04
CA ARG A 8 15.98 -16.73 4.16
C ARG A 8 14.58 -16.47 3.63
N ALA A 9 13.93 -15.38 4.07
CA ALA A 9 12.60 -15.02 3.58
C ALA A 9 12.59 -14.71 2.08
N SER A 10 13.65 -14.07 1.57
CA SER A 10 13.81 -13.81 0.13
C SER A 10 13.93 -15.11 -0.67
N ALA A 11 14.74 -16.06 -0.18
CA ALA A 11 14.92 -17.37 -0.79
C ALA A 11 13.62 -18.19 -0.74
N THR A 12 12.93 -18.23 0.40
CA THR A 12 11.63 -18.90 0.52
C THR A 12 10.61 -18.30 -0.46
N ALA A 13 10.49 -16.98 -0.53
CA ALA A 13 9.57 -16.33 -1.46
C ALA A 13 9.90 -16.67 -2.94
N ALA A 14 11.19 -16.65 -3.30
CA ALA A 14 11.64 -17.00 -4.64
C ALA A 14 11.37 -18.47 -4.97
N VAL A 15 11.71 -19.39 -4.05
CA VAL A 15 11.47 -20.82 -4.21
C VAL A 15 9.97 -21.12 -4.30
N THR A 16 9.13 -20.55 -3.44
CA THR A 16 7.68 -20.74 -3.48
C THR A 16 7.09 -20.21 -4.79
N PHE A 17 7.56 -19.06 -5.27
CA PHE A 17 7.14 -18.52 -6.57
C PHE A 17 7.51 -19.47 -7.72
N VAL A 18 8.78 -19.88 -7.79
CA VAL A 18 9.26 -20.81 -8.83
C VAL A 18 8.55 -22.15 -8.74
N ALA A 19 8.35 -22.70 -7.54
CA ALA A 19 7.65 -23.97 -7.34
C ALA A 19 6.20 -23.87 -7.81
N THR A 20 5.47 -22.81 -7.43
CA THR A 20 4.09 -22.59 -7.87
C THR A 20 4.01 -22.44 -9.39
N ALA A 21 4.92 -21.65 -9.99
CA ALA A 21 4.98 -21.46 -11.44
C ALA A 21 5.35 -22.74 -12.20
N ALA A 22 6.25 -23.55 -11.65
CA ALA A 22 6.64 -24.82 -12.23
C ALA A 22 5.53 -25.87 -12.10
N LEU A 23 4.72 -25.82 -11.04
CA LEU A 23 3.57 -26.70 -10.84
C LEU A 23 2.40 -26.38 -11.79
N THR A 24 2.20 -25.11 -12.16
CA THR A 24 1.18 -24.74 -13.16
C THR A 24 1.57 -25.15 -14.58
N TRP A 25 2.86 -25.21 -14.90
CA TRP A 25 3.34 -25.56 -16.24
C TRP A 25 2.85 -26.92 -16.77
N PRO A 26 2.93 -28.05 -16.02
CA PRO A 26 2.40 -29.33 -16.49
C PRO A 26 0.87 -29.37 -16.53
N LEU A 27 0.16 -28.53 -15.76
CA LEU A 27 -1.31 -28.47 -15.76
C LEU A 27 -1.83 -27.71 -16.99
N LEU A 28 -1.18 -26.61 -17.37
CA LEU A 28 -1.61 -25.68 -18.42
C LEU A 28 -0.41 -25.26 -19.30
N PRO A 29 0.20 -26.19 -20.07
CA PRO A 29 1.47 -25.93 -20.75
C PRO A 29 1.38 -24.88 -21.86
N LYS A 30 0.29 -24.87 -22.63
CA LYS A 30 0.07 -23.89 -23.71
C LYS A 30 -0.14 -22.49 -23.15
N ASP A 31 -1.00 -22.36 -22.14
CA ASP A 31 -1.31 -21.05 -21.53
C ASP A 31 -0.12 -20.53 -20.73
N SER A 32 0.64 -21.40 -20.06
CA SER A 32 1.88 -21.03 -19.38
C SER A 32 2.91 -20.52 -20.39
N ALA A 33 3.18 -21.26 -21.47
CA ALA A 33 4.13 -20.83 -22.50
C ALA A 33 3.72 -19.49 -23.15
N TRP A 34 2.42 -19.30 -23.39
CA TRP A 34 1.89 -18.06 -23.93
C TRP A 34 2.07 -16.89 -22.95
N PHE A 35 1.69 -17.08 -21.68
CA PHE A 35 1.83 -16.08 -20.62
C PHE A 35 3.28 -15.59 -20.46
N TRP A 36 4.23 -16.52 -20.37
CA TRP A 36 5.64 -16.18 -20.16
C TRP A 36 6.29 -15.52 -21.38
N THR A 37 5.81 -15.80 -22.60
CA THR A 37 6.31 -15.16 -23.82
C THR A 37 5.67 -13.80 -24.11
N HIS A 38 4.51 -13.51 -23.52
CA HIS A 38 3.74 -12.27 -23.73
C HIS A 38 3.57 -11.44 -22.45
N LEU A 39 4.50 -11.56 -21.49
CA LEU A 39 4.41 -10.91 -20.16
C LEU A 39 4.23 -9.38 -20.22
N GLY A 40 4.61 -8.74 -21.33
CA GLY A 40 4.46 -7.30 -21.58
C GLY A 40 3.22 -6.90 -22.36
N ASP A 41 2.51 -7.83 -22.99
CA ASP A 41 1.32 -7.55 -23.78
C ASP A 41 0.07 -7.62 -22.88
N THR A 42 -0.37 -6.48 -22.37
CA THR A 42 -1.60 -6.39 -21.57
C THR A 42 -2.88 -6.24 -22.41
N SER A 43 -2.78 -6.18 -23.75
CA SER A 43 -3.92 -5.89 -24.62
C SER A 43 -5.03 -6.95 -24.56
N HIS A 44 -4.68 -8.19 -24.20
CA HIS A 44 -5.62 -9.29 -24.01
C HIS A 44 -6.51 -9.16 -22.76
N ILE A 45 -6.08 -8.35 -21.77
CA ILE A 45 -6.82 -8.15 -20.51
C ILE A 45 -7.76 -6.96 -20.65
N SER A 46 -7.20 -5.83 -21.07
CA SER A 46 -7.91 -4.56 -21.29
C SER A 46 -6.96 -3.57 -21.97
N SER A 47 -7.50 -2.53 -22.59
CA SER A 47 -6.67 -1.46 -23.14
C SER A 47 -5.95 -0.72 -22.00
N ILE A 48 -4.69 -0.32 -22.22
CA ILE A 48 -3.84 0.25 -21.15
C ILE A 48 -4.44 1.57 -20.62
N ASP A 49 -5.07 2.34 -21.50
CA ASP A 49 -5.77 3.59 -21.22
C ASP A 49 -7.10 3.39 -20.49
N HIS A 50 -7.61 2.16 -20.40
CA HIS A 50 -8.87 1.84 -19.74
C HIS A 50 -8.91 2.41 -18.31
N LEU A 51 -10.02 3.03 -17.89
CA LEU A 51 -10.12 3.74 -16.61
C LEU A 51 -9.96 2.83 -15.40
N ALA A 52 -10.22 1.54 -15.56
CA ALA A 52 -9.94 0.55 -14.52
C ALA A 52 -8.44 0.43 -14.22
N ASN A 53 -7.55 0.87 -15.12
CA ASN A 53 -6.12 0.89 -14.91
C ASN A 53 -5.69 2.09 -14.06
N GLN A 54 -5.39 1.81 -12.80
CA GLN A 54 -5.00 2.76 -11.75
C GLN A 54 -3.47 2.87 -11.59
N SER A 55 -2.68 2.20 -12.44
CA SER A 55 -1.22 2.31 -12.43
C SER A 55 -0.72 3.63 -13.03
N ILE A 56 0.57 3.94 -12.84
CA ILE A 56 1.26 5.02 -13.54
C ILE A 56 1.21 4.80 -15.05
N ASN A 57 1.28 3.55 -15.50
CA ASN A 57 1.15 3.18 -16.91
C ASN A 57 -0.18 3.67 -17.50
N GLY A 58 -1.29 3.35 -16.82
CA GLY A 58 -2.63 3.74 -17.26
C GLY A 58 -2.81 5.25 -17.29
N PHE A 59 -2.27 5.96 -16.29
CA PHE A 59 -2.26 7.42 -16.28
C PHE A 59 -1.51 8.00 -17.48
N LEU A 60 -0.28 7.52 -17.75
CA LEU A 60 0.50 7.97 -18.90
C LEU A 60 -0.21 7.65 -20.22
N ALA A 61 -0.83 6.47 -20.35
CA ALA A 61 -1.56 6.11 -21.57
C ALA A 61 -2.72 7.07 -21.85
N ARG A 62 -3.47 7.47 -20.83
CA ARG A 62 -4.55 8.47 -20.94
C ARG A 62 -4.03 9.89 -21.20
N TYR A 63 -2.86 10.22 -20.65
CA TYR A 63 -2.25 11.54 -20.83
C TYR A 63 -1.78 11.79 -22.27
N PHE A 64 -1.26 10.75 -22.93
CA PHE A 64 -0.76 10.85 -24.31
C PHE A 64 -1.85 10.67 -25.38
N GLU A 65 -3.08 10.29 -24.99
CA GLU A 65 -4.21 10.11 -25.90
C GLU A 65 -4.42 11.36 -26.80
N PRO A 66 -4.58 11.19 -28.13
CA PRO A 66 -4.83 9.95 -28.87
C PRO A 66 -3.56 9.19 -29.32
N HIS A 67 -2.37 9.69 -29.01
CA HIS A 67 -1.11 9.08 -29.42
C HIS A 67 -0.64 8.01 -28.44
N PRO A 68 0.07 6.97 -28.90
CA PRO A 68 0.68 6.01 -28.00
C PRO A 68 1.76 6.70 -27.16
N ARG A 69 1.72 6.49 -25.83
CA ARG A 69 2.80 6.92 -24.95
C ARG A 69 4.11 6.18 -25.31
N PRO A 70 5.29 6.79 -25.08
CA PRO A 70 6.54 6.06 -25.22
C PRO A 70 6.68 4.95 -24.16
N GLU A 71 7.11 3.75 -24.56
CA GLU A 71 7.27 2.61 -23.63
C GLU A 71 8.33 2.86 -22.56
N TRP A 72 9.48 3.38 -22.98
CA TRP A 72 10.61 3.69 -22.11
C TRP A 72 10.23 4.69 -21.00
N LEU A 73 9.30 5.59 -21.25
CA LEU A 73 8.88 6.60 -20.26
C LEU A 73 8.25 5.95 -19.03
N TRP A 74 7.34 4.98 -19.25
CA TRP A 74 6.75 4.22 -18.16
C TRP A 74 7.80 3.38 -17.45
N ILE A 75 8.68 2.69 -18.18
CA ILE A 75 9.72 1.84 -17.57
C ILE A 75 10.62 2.68 -16.66
N VAL A 76 11.10 3.82 -17.14
CA VAL A 76 11.95 4.72 -16.33
C VAL A 76 11.19 5.25 -15.12
N ALA A 77 9.95 5.73 -15.30
CA ALA A 77 9.14 6.23 -14.19
C ALA A 77 8.86 5.13 -13.14
N ALA A 78 8.52 3.92 -13.59
CA ALA A 78 8.28 2.76 -12.75
C ALA A 78 9.53 2.37 -11.96
N LEU A 79 10.70 2.32 -12.60
CA LEU A 79 11.97 1.98 -11.94
C LEU A 79 12.37 3.05 -10.91
N VAL A 80 12.19 4.33 -11.22
CA VAL A 80 12.48 5.43 -10.28
C VAL A 80 11.56 5.36 -9.06
N VAL A 81 10.25 5.21 -9.29
CA VAL A 81 9.26 5.09 -8.21
C VAL A 81 9.51 3.84 -7.37
N LEU A 82 9.80 2.70 -8.01
CA LEU A 82 10.13 1.45 -7.35
C LEU A 82 11.36 1.60 -6.45
N ALA A 83 12.47 2.13 -6.99
CA ALA A 83 13.70 2.31 -6.24
C ALA A 83 13.51 3.26 -5.05
N ALA A 84 12.86 4.41 -5.27
CA ALA A 84 12.59 5.38 -4.22
C ALA A 84 11.71 4.80 -3.11
N CYS A 85 10.59 4.16 -3.46
CA CYS A 85 9.65 3.65 -2.46
C CYS A 85 10.17 2.42 -1.73
N LEU A 86 10.96 1.57 -2.40
CA LEU A 86 11.65 0.48 -1.72
C LEU A 86 12.72 0.98 -0.75
N ALA A 87 13.44 2.07 -1.07
CA ALA A 87 14.36 2.70 -0.13
C ALA A 87 13.62 3.28 1.09
N ILE A 88 12.47 3.92 0.88
CA ILE A 88 11.61 4.45 1.95
C ILE A 88 11.04 3.31 2.81
N ALA A 89 10.56 2.22 2.19
CA ALA A 89 10.07 1.05 2.90
C ALA A 89 11.18 0.37 3.72
N ALA A 90 12.39 0.26 3.18
CA ALA A 90 13.55 -0.24 3.92
C ALA A 90 13.91 0.68 5.09
N TRP A 91 13.79 2.00 4.92
CA TRP A 91 13.98 2.96 6.01
C TRP A 91 12.93 2.82 7.10
N ALA A 92 11.64 2.72 6.75
CA ALA A 92 10.55 2.46 7.68
C ALA A 92 10.75 1.13 8.44
N HIS A 93 11.15 0.06 7.74
CA HIS A 93 11.45 -1.22 8.36
C HIS A 93 12.61 -1.12 9.37
N ARG A 94 13.71 -0.42 9.03
CA ARG A 94 14.83 -0.19 9.96
C ARG A 94 14.44 0.66 11.18
N ARG A 95 13.34 1.41 11.08
CA ARG A 95 12.74 2.22 12.15
C ARG A 95 11.71 1.44 12.99
N GLY A 96 11.55 0.13 12.78
CA GLY A 96 10.57 -0.71 13.48
C GLY A 96 9.13 -0.60 12.93
N GLU A 97 8.89 0.23 11.92
CA GLU A 97 7.55 0.47 11.36
C GLU A 97 7.24 -0.56 10.25
N LEU A 98 7.07 -1.82 10.67
CA LEU A 98 6.83 -2.96 9.77
C LEU A 98 5.54 -2.79 8.95
N ALA A 99 4.45 -2.34 9.59
CA ALA A 99 3.17 -2.11 8.93
C ALA A 99 3.30 -1.06 7.82
N LEU A 100 3.97 0.06 8.08
CA LEU A 100 4.23 1.09 7.08
C LEU A 100 5.08 0.55 5.92
N ALA A 101 6.12 -0.24 6.20
CA ALA A 101 6.96 -0.84 5.17
C ALA A 101 6.15 -1.77 4.24
N VAL A 102 5.26 -2.60 4.79
CA VAL A 102 4.38 -3.50 4.01
C VAL A 102 3.41 -2.69 3.15
N VAL A 103 2.77 -1.67 3.72
CA VAL A 103 1.86 -0.77 3.00
C VAL A 103 2.57 -0.10 1.82
N LEU A 104 3.77 0.46 2.05
CA LEU A 104 4.55 1.12 1.00
C LEU A 104 4.91 0.15 -0.13
N VAL A 105 5.34 -1.07 0.18
CA VAL A 105 5.66 -2.09 -0.84
C VAL A 105 4.41 -2.47 -1.64
N GLY A 106 3.28 -2.71 -0.97
CA GLY A 106 2.02 -3.07 -1.62
C GLY A 106 1.51 -1.98 -2.57
N LEU A 107 1.44 -0.74 -2.09
CA LEU A 107 1.04 0.42 -2.90
C LEU A 107 1.99 0.65 -4.08
N THR A 108 3.31 0.51 -3.85
CA THR A 108 4.31 0.65 -4.91
C THR A 108 4.10 -0.39 -6.00
N GLY A 109 3.88 -1.65 -5.64
CA GLY A 109 3.61 -2.72 -6.61
C GLY A 109 2.43 -2.42 -7.52
N CYS A 110 1.37 -1.82 -6.97
CA CYS A 110 0.21 -1.40 -7.76
C CYS A 110 0.48 -0.15 -8.61
N ALA A 111 1.27 0.80 -8.12
CA ALA A 111 1.61 2.01 -8.87
C ALA A 111 2.49 1.71 -10.10
N VAL A 112 3.45 0.80 -9.98
CA VAL A 112 4.46 0.51 -11.02
C VAL A 112 4.07 -0.62 -11.96
N SER A 113 2.99 -1.35 -11.67
CA SER A 113 2.49 -2.44 -12.51
C SER A 113 2.15 -1.94 -13.93
N PRO A 114 2.18 -2.82 -14.95
CA PRO A 114 1.68 -2.46 -16.28
C PRO A 114 0.16 -2.20 -16.24
N PHE A 115 -0.56 -2.91 -15.38
CA PHE A 115 -2.00 -2.75 -15.21
C PHE A 115 -2.41 -3.04 -13.76
N SER A 116 -3.11 -2.10 -13.12
CA SER A 116 -3.69 -2.30 -11.79
C SER A 116 -5.16 -1.95 -11.76
N TRP A 117 -6.00 -2.96 -11.47
CA TRP A 117 -7.45 -2.83 -11.28
C TRP A 117 -7.84 -1.97 -10.08
N ALA A 118 -9.09 -1.50 -10.09
CA ALA A 118 -9.73 -0.83 -8.95
C ALA A 118 -9.70 -1.64 -7.64
N ALA A 119 -9.64 -2.97 -7.68
CA ALA A 119 -9.51 -3.79 -6.48
C ALA A 119 -8.20 -3.52 -5.70
N HIS A 120 -7.15 -3.01 -6.36
CA HIS A 120 -5.86 -2.72 -5.71
C HIS A 120 -5.90 -1.54 -4.73
N TRP A 121 -7.00 -0.77 -4.72
CA TRP A 121 -7.26 0.20 -3.66
C TRP A 121 -7.32 -0.44 -2.27
N VAL A 122 -7.48 -1.77 -2.17
CA VAL A 122 -7.37 -2.54 -0.93
C VAL A 122 -6.11 -2.24 -0.13
N TRP A 123 -4.99 -1.88 -0.77
CA TRP A 123 -3.74 -1.55 -0.08
C TRP A 123 -3.79 -0.26 0.74
N PHE A 124 -4.80 0.60 0.51
CA PHE A 124 -5.05 1.73 1.40
C PHE A 124 -5.77 1.33 2.70
N ALA A 125 -6.42 0.16 2.76
CA ALA A 125 -6.99 -0.35 4.01
C ALA A 125 -5.93 -0.59 5.10
N PRO A 126 -4.81 -1.32 4.87
CA PRO A 126 -3.75 -1.43 5.87
C PRO A 126 -3.06 -0.09 6.14
N ALA A 127 -3.04 0.84 5.19
CA ALA A 127 -2.56 2.21 5.43
C ALA A 127 -3.43 2.95 6.45
N LEU A 128 -4.77 2.82 6.34
CA LEU A 128 -5.73 3.36 7.30
C LEU A 128 -5.57 2.70 8.67
N PHE A 129 -5.45 1.37 8.72
CA PHE A 129 -5.22 0.67 9.98
C PHE A 129 -3.93 1.12 10.67
N TRP A 130 -2.84 1.32 9.91
CA TRP A 130 -1.61 1.87 10.46
C TRP A 130 -1.82 3.28 11.03
N LEU A 131 -2.49 4.18 10.30
CA LEU A 131 -2.77 5.54 10.79
C LEU A 131 -3.64 5.55 12.06
N VAL A 132 -4.66 4.69 12.12
CA VAL A 132 -5.52 4.53 13.30
C VAL A 132 -4.73 3.94 14.47
N ALA A 133 -3.88 2.93 14.24
CA ALA A 133 -3.02 2.38 15.28
C ALA A 133 -2.07 3.45 15.85
N LYS A 134 -1.50 4.33 15.00
CA LYS A 134 -0.71 5.47 15.46
C LYS A 134 -1.55 6.45 16.28
N ALA A 135 -2.81 6.69 15.91
CA ALA A 135 -3.71 7.54 16.68
C ALA A 135 -4.01 6.97 18.08
N CYS A 136 -4.22 5.66 18.19
CA CYS A 136 -4.50 4.98 19.46
C CYS A 136 -3.27 4.88 20.37
N THR A 137 -2.07 4.83 19.80
CA THR A 137 -0.80 4.68 20.56
C THR A 137 -0.11 6.01 20.86
N THR A 138 -0.54 7.11 20.22
CA THR A 138 0.00 8.45 20.47
C THR A 138 -0.91 9.20 21.44
N GLN A 139 -0.33 9.89 22.44
CA GLN A 139 -1.08 10.66 23.44
C GLN A 139 -1.29 12.14 22.99
N GLY A 140 -2.34 12.78 23.51
CA GLY A 140 -2.56 14.23 23.41
C GLY A 140 -2.90 14.76 22.00
N VAL A 141 -2.46 16.00 21.71
CA VAL A 141 -2.80 16.72 20.46
C VAL A 141 -2.30 16.02 19.20
N TRP A 142 -1.25 15.21 19.31
CA TRP A 142 -0.67 14.45 18.21
C TRP A 142 -1.57 13.30 17.76
N ALA A 143 -2.34 12.70 18.68
CA ALA A 143 -3.35 11.67 18.38
C ALA A 143 -4.40 12.19 17.38
N ARG A 144 -4.91 13.42 17.62
CA ARG A 144 -5.86 14.09 16.71
C ARG A 144 -5.26 14.29 15.32
N GLY A 145 -3.98 14.64 15.25
CA GLY A 145 -3.26 14.75 13.97
C GLY A 145 -3.26 13.44 13.17
N TRP A 146 -3.12 12.29 13.83
CA TRP A 146 -3.22 10.97 13.18
C TRP A 146 -4.63 10.65 12.72
N ILE A 147 -5.64 10.96 13.54
CA ILE A 147 -7.06 10.79 13.16
C ILE A 147 -7.40 11.65 11.93
N TYR A 148 -6.96 12.90 11.88
CA TYR A 148 -7.19 13.76 10.72
C TYR A 148 -6.52 13.23 9.45
N ARG A 149 -5.32 12.63 9.57
CA ARG A 149 -4.66 11.95 8.43
C ARG A 149 -5.41 10.70 7.99
N ALA A 150 -5.89 9.89 8.94
CA ALA A 150 -6.72 8.72 8.64
C ALA A 150 -8.02 9.12 7.94
N ALA A 151 -8.73 10.13 8.47
CA ALA A 151 -9.95 10.66 7.88
C ALA A 151 -9.71 11.27 6.49
N GLY A 152 -8.61 12.02 6.32
CA GLY A 152 -8.21 12.57 5.02
C GLY A 152 -7.92 11.49 4.00
N LEU A 153 -7.14 10.46 4.36
CA LEU A 153 -6.87 9.32 3.49
C LEU A 153 -8.16 8.57 3.15
N TYR A 154 -9.02 8.33 4.13
CA TYR A 154 -10.31 7.69 3.93
C TYR A 154 -11.18 8.49 2.96
N ALA A 155 -11.26 9.81 3.12
CA ALA A 155 -11.99 10.67 2.20
C ALA A 155 -11.43 10.62 0.78
N MET A 156 -10.10 10.59 0.61
CA MET A 156 -9.46 10.49 -0.71
C MET A 156 -9.69 9.13 -1.39
N VAL A 157 -9.70 8.04 -0.61
CA VAL A 157 -9.87 6.66 -1.09
C VAL A 157 -11.34 6.31 -1.34
N PHE A 158 -12.23 6.73 -0.44
CA PHE A 158 -13.65 6.38 -0.43
C PHE A 158 -14.56 7.49 -0.92
N MET A 159 -14.07 8.42 -1.74
CA MET A 159 -14.91 9.35 -2.49
C MET A 159 -15.57 8.61 -3.68
N TRP A 160 -16.46 7.66 -3.40
CA TRP A 160 -17.21 6.93 -4.41
C TRP A 160 -18.42 7.76 -4.84
N THR A 161 -18.21 8.61 -5.84
CA THR A 161 -19.29 9.32 -6.53
C THR A 161 -20.26 8.31 -7.14
N LEU A 162 -21.53 8.40 -6.74
CA LEU A 162 -22.61 7.60 -7.31
C LEU A 162 -22.96 8.15 -8.69
N HIS A 163 -22.68 7.39 -9.75
CA HIS A 163 -23.21 7.71 -11.06
C HIS A 163 -24.63 7.15 -11.17
N ARG A 164 -25.63 8.04 -11.27
CA ARG A 164 -26.99 7.65 -11.70
C ARG A 164 -27.00 7.67 -13.22
N PRO A 165 -27.05 6.53 -13.91
CA PRO A 165 -27.27 6.57 -15.34
C PRO A 165 -28.70 7.07 -15.60
N GLY A 166 -28.92 7.73 -16.75
CA GLY A 166 -30.18 8.42 -17.06
C GLY A 166 -31.45 7.54 -16.96
N ARG A 167 -32.63 8.17 -17.12
CA ARG A 167 -34.00 7.68 -16.82
C ARG A 167 -34.37 6.22 -17.15
N ASN A 168 -33.58 5.48 -17.94
CA ASN A 168 -33.85 4.10 -18.39
C ASN A 168 -32.83 3.04 -17.93
N HIS A 169 -31.89 3.35 -17.03
CA HIS A 169 -30.93 2.36 -16.50
C HIS A 169 -31.23 2.03 -15.03
N THR A 170 -31.31 0.75 -14.69
CA THR A 170 -31.68 0.24 -13.36
C THR A 170 -30.48 -0.08 -12.45
N THR A 171 -29.25 -0.04 -12.96
CA THR A 171 -28.05 -0.41 -12.21
C THR A 171 -27.24 0.82 -11.79
N MET A 172 -27.15 1.05 -10.48
CA MET A 172 -26.22 2.00 -9.88
C MET A 172 -24.83 1.37 -9.84
N TYR A 173 -23.84 2.01 -10.47
CA TYR A 173 -22.46 1.58 -10.38
C TYR A 173 -21.69 2.55 -9.48
N PHE A 174 -21.02 2.01 -8.46
CA PHE A 174 -20.04 2.74 -7.67
C PHE A 174 -18.81 2.95 -8.56
N SER A 175 -18.78 4.07 -9.25
CA SER A 175 -17.77 4.31 -10.28
C SER A 175 -16.51 4.98 -9.71
N GLY A 176 -16.56 5.55 -8.50
CA GLY A 176 -15.41 6.25 -7.93
C GLY A 176 -15.13 7.57 -8.67
N VAL A 177 -14.26 8.41 -8.08
CA VAL A 177 -13.81 9.68 -8.67
C VAL A 177 -13.36 9.47 -10.11
N TYR A 178 -12.49 8.49 -10.38
CA TYR A 178 -11.83 8.30 -11.68
C TYR A 178 -12.79 8.02 -12.86
N TRP A 179 -13.99 7.46 -12.65
CA TRP A 179 -14.96 7.29 -13.74
C TRP A 179 -15.73 8.57 -14.08
N ASN A 180 -15.87 9.53 -13.15
CA ASN A 180 -16.63 10.76 -13.42
C ASN A 180 -15.87 11.80 -14.24
N TYR A 181 -14.56 11.63 -14.47
CA TYR A 181 -13.76 12.56 -15.27
C TYR A 181 -13.61 12.15 -16.74
N LEU A 182 -14.38 11.15 -17.18
CA LEU A 182 -14.48 10.75 -18.58
C LEU A 182 -14.75 11.94 -19.51
N ASP A 183 -15.65 12.84 -19.11
CA ASP A 183 -16.02 14.05 -19.86
C ASP A 183 -15.08 15.24 -19.64
N LEU A 184 -14.30 15.23 -18.55
CA LEU A 184 -13.39 16.32 -18.16
C LEU A 184 -11.97 16.15 -18.71
N ARG A 185 -11.68 15.08 -19.46
CA ARG A 185 -10.35 14.82 -20.08
C ARG A 185 -9.81 15.99 -20.93
N ARG A 186 -10.68 16.86 -21.43
CA ARG A 186 -10.33 18.06 -22.22
C ARG A 186 -9.65 19.16 -21.39
N PHE A 187 -9.76 19.11 -20.06
CA PHE A 187 -9.13 20.06 -19.14
C PHE A 187 -8.05 19.37 -18.31
N TRP A 188 -7.04 20.15 -17.89
CA TRP A 188 -5.92 19.65 -17.08
C TRP A 188 -6.37 18.97 -15.77
N THR A 189 -7.50 19.40 -15.21
CA THR A 189 -8.11 18.81 -14.01
C THR A 189 -8.60 17.38 -14.25
N GLY A 190 -9.25 17.11 -15.39
CA GLY A 190 -9.69 15.76 -15.74
C GLY A 190 -8.52 14.83 -16.06
N GLN A 191 -7.46 15.38 -16.66
CA GLN A 191 -6.22 14.63 -16.86
C GLN A 191 -5.59 14.22 -15.53
N LEU A 192 -5.41 15.14 -14.57
CA LEU A 192 -4.91 14.80 -13.23
C LEU A 192 -5.83 13.82 -12.48
N ALA A 193 -7.15 14.03 -12.54
CA ALA A 193 -8.12 13.16 -11.88
C ALA A 193 -8.14 11.75 -12.49
N SER A 194 -7.75 11.58 -13.76
CA SER A 194 -7.56 10.26 -14.37
C SER A 194 -6.41 9.46 -13.73
N GLY A 195 -5.51 10.14 -13.02
CA GLY A 195 -4.40 9.58 -12.24
C GLY A 195 -4.63 9.62 -10.74
N TRP A 196 -5.88 9.52 -10.28
CA TRP A 196 -6.22 9.66 -8.86
C TRP A 196 -5.41 8.71 -7.95
N TYR A 197 -5.25 7.44 -8.33
CA TYR A 197 -4.47 6.49 -7.53
C TYR A 197 -2.99 6.92 -7.37
N PRO A 198 -2.21 7.21 -8.44
CA PRO A 198 -0.86 7.75 -8.32
C PRO A 198 -0.77 9.03 -7.47
N LEU A 199 -1.79 9.90 -7.52
CA LEU A 199 -1.83 11.12 -6.70
C LEU A 199 -2.00 10.81 -5.21
N VAL A 200 -2.99 9.98 -4.84
CA VAL A 200 -3.20 9.58 -3.44
C VAL A 200 -1.98 8.84 -2.91
N PHE A 201 -1.40 7.94 -3.72
CA PHE A 201 -0.16 7.26 -3.42
C PHE A 201 1.00 8.24 -3.17
N GLY A 202 1.22 9.21 -4.07
CA GLY A 202 2.27 10.21 -3.92
C GLY A 202 2.11 11.04 -2.66
N CYS A 203 0.89 11.52 -2.37
CA CYS A 203 0.58 12.22 -1.12
C CYS A 203 0.89 11.37 0.12
N PHE A 204 0.51 10.09 0.10
CA PHE A 204 0.80 9.17 1.20
C PHE A 204 2.31 8.97 1.40
N VAL A 205 3.07 8.75 0.32
CA VAL A 205 4.53 8.59 0.37
C VAL A 205 5.20 9.86 0.92
N LEU A 206 4.80 11.04 0.45
CA LEU A 206 5.34 12.31 0.94
C LEU A 206 5.06 12.52 2.43
N ALA A 207 3.85 12.19 2.88
CA ALA A 207 3.48 12.24 4.29
C ALA A 207 4.31 11.25 5.13
N ALA A 208 4.49 10.01 4.65
CA ALA A 208 5.30 9.00 5.31
C ALA A 208 6.77 9.41 5.42
N VAL A 209 7.36 9.95 4.34
CA VAL A 209 8.74 10.45 4.35
C VAL A 209 8.89 11.63 5.30
N SER A 210 7.97 12.59 5.24
CA SER A 210 8.01 13.77 6.13
C SER A 210 7.93 13.34 7.59
N TRP A 211 7.04 12.40 7.89
CA TRP A 211 6.91 11.86 9.24
C TRP A 211 8.17 11.10 9.70
N LEU A 212 8.72 10.22 8.87
CA LEU A 212 9.95 9.48 9.18
C LEU A 212 11.15 10.42 9.38
N ARG A 213 11.19 11.58 8.69
CA ARG A 213 12.25 12.59 8.84
C ARG A 213 12.12 13.39 10.13
N LEU A 214 10.90 13.77 10.48
CA LEU A 214 10.62 14.65 11.62
C LEU A 214 10.53 13.90 12.95
N SER A 215 10.25 12.60 12.92
CA SER A 215 10.12 11.81 14.14
C SER A 215 11.50 11.34 14.62
N ALA A 216 11.82 11.60 15.89
CA ALA A 216 13.01 11.02 16.52
C ALA A 216 12.98 9.48 16.39
N PRO A 217 14.12 8.80 16.21
CA PRO A 217 14.17 7.35 16.32
C PRO A 217 13.61 6.96 17.68
N THR A 218 12.66 6.03 17.70
CA THR A 218 12.26 5.37 18.94
C THR A 218 13.51 4.73 19.51
N GLN A 219 14.04 5.25 20.61
CA GLN A 219 14.96 4.49 21.43
C GLN A 219 14.07 3.48 22.16
N ASP A 220 14.14 2.21 21.77
CA ASP A 220 13.73 1.15 22.68
C ASP A 220 14.72 1.24 23.85
N THR A 221 14.33 1.91 24.94
CA THR A 221 15.06 1.83 26.20
C THR A 221 14.99 0.38 26.63
N PRO A 222 16.11 -0.36 26.74
CA PRO A 222 16.09 -1.78 27.12
C PRO A 222 15.56 -2.04 28.54
N ASP A 223 15.37 -0.97 29.33
CA ASP A 223 15.09 -1.06 30.76
C ASP A 223 13.63 -1.37 31.11
N GLU A 224 12.65 -1.24 30.21
CA GLU A 224 11.23 -1.41 30.58
C GLU A 224 10.70 -2.85 30.39
N LEU A 225 11.43 -3.71 29.67
CA LEU A 225 11.14 -5.16 29.57
C LEU A 225 12.06 -6.02 30.43
N THR A 226 13.01 -5.40 31.12
CA THR A 226 13.80 -6.03 32.17
C THR A 226 13.18 -5.67 33.52
N MET A 227 11.91 -6.05 33.74
CA MET A 227 11.57 -6.49 35.10
C MET A 227 12.47 -7.69 35.33
N THR A 228 13.59 -7.44 36.00
CA THR A 228 14.52 -8.46 36.42
C THR A 228 13.73 -9.53 37.13
N SER A 229 14.03 -10.81 36.87
CA SER A 229 13.44 -11.91 37.65
C SER A 229 13.60 -11.70 39.17
N ASP A 230 14.60 -10.92 39.57
CA ASP A 230 14.81 -10.46 40.96
C ASP A 230 13.61 -9.67 41.53
N ASP A 231 12.88 -8.89 40.74
CA ASP A 231 11.71 -8.13 41.23
C ASP A 231 10.47 -9.01 41.44
N ILE A 232 10.44 -10.21 40.85
CA ILE A 232 9.35 -11.18 41.04
C ILE A 232 9.49 -11.91 42.37
N ASP A 233 10.72 -12.13 42.86
CA ASP A 233 10.98 -12.84 44.11
C ASP A 233 10.79 -11.94 45.35
N ASP A 234 10.73 -10.61 45.17
CA ASP A 234 10.52 -9.64 46.24
C ASP A 234 9.04 -9.41 46.60
N TYR A 235 8.10 -10.03 45.86
CA TYR A 235 6.68 -9.98 46.19
C TYR A 235 6.31 -11.16 47.10
N PRO A 236 6.08 -10.96 48.41
CA PRO A 236 5.61 -12.03 49.26
C PRO A 236 4.24 -12.49 48.75
N PRO A 237 3.99 -13.80 48.69
CA PRO A 237 2.73 -14.29 48.20
C PRO A 237 1.58 -13.84 49.11
N GLU A 238 0.51 -13.30 48.51
CA GLU A 238 -0.67 -12.72 49.19
C GLU A 238 -1.36 -13.66 50.19
N PHE A 239 -1.04 -14.96 50.20
CA PHE A 239 -1.64 -15.93 51.13
C PHE A 239 -1.06 -15.90 52.56
N LEU A 240 0.08 -15.23 52.80
CA LEU A 240 0.68 -15.16 54.14
C LEU A 240 -0.01 -14.14 55.07
N ASP A 241 -0.71 -13.14 54.52
CA ASP A 241 -1.37 -12.10 55.32
C ASP A 241 -2.65 -12.62 56.01
N GLU A 242 -3.33 -13.62 55.45
CA GLU A 242 -4.52 -14.22 56.08
C GLU A 242 -4.19 -15.14 57.27
N GLU A 243 -3.00 -15.73 57.30
CA GLU A 243 -2.59 -16.68 58.34
C GLU A 243 -2.05 -15.96 59.59
N LEU A 244 -1.37 -14.81 59.42
CA LEU A 244 -0.91 -13.94 60.51
C LEU A 244 -2.03 -13.15 61.19
N ALA A 245 -3.19 -12.97 60.54
CA ALA A 245 -4.34 -12.30 61.13
C ALA A 245 -5.19 -13.18 62.08
N ARG A 246 -4.86 -14.48 62.21
CA ARG A 246 -5.62 -15.46 63.01
C ARG A 246 -4.88 -16.02 64.25
N THR A 247 -3.69 -15.55 64.56
CA THR A 247 -2.94 -15.90 65.80
C THR A 247 -2.86 -14.72 66.75
#